data_AF-A0A927YDS8-F1
#
_entry.id   AF-A0A927YDS8-F1
#
_cell.length_a   1.000
_cell.length_b   1.000
_cell.length_c   1.000
_cell.angle_alpha   90.00
_cell.angle_beta   90.00
_cell.angle_gamma   90.00
#
_symmetry.space_group_name_H-M   'P 1'
#
loop_
_entity.id
_entity.type
_entity.pdbx_description
1 polymer ?
#
loop_
_entity_poly.entity_id
_entity_poly.type
_entity_poly.pdbx_seq_one_letter_code
_entity_poly.pdbx_strand_id
1 'polypeptide(L)'
;MTKQYIGILIDSLQKKDKVLSQIIQINRKQTDIIKTEPLDEDAFDREAEEKDGLISELDELDEGFDRVFHYVEKELSTDEGRKPYATEILQMKALISAITEKSVTIQAGEARNKKALEDFFKTERDRIKTGRVGSKTALNYYNNMKNRNHVPPHFLDSKN
;
A
#
# COMPACT_ATOMS: atom_id res chain seq x y z
N MET A 1 -18.72 22.69 12.48
CA MET A 1 -17.32 22.24 12.70
C MET A 1 -17.19 20.74 12.50
N THR A 2 -17.85 19.89 13.29
CA THR A 2 -17.79 18.42 13.18
C THR A 2 -18.13 17.88 11.79
N LYS A 3 -19.21 18.37 11.17
CA LYS A 3 -19.57 18.00 9.78
C LYS A 3 -18.45 18.26 8.76
N GLN A 4 -17.68 19.34 8.94
CA GLN A 4 -16.56 19.66 8.06
C GLN A 4 -15.39 18.70 8.25
N TYR A 5 -15.04 18.38 9.49
CA TYR A 5 -14.01 17.38 9.80
C TYR A 5 -14.39 15.98 9.28
N ILE A 6 -15.66 15.58 9.42
CA ILE A 6 -16.16 14.31 8.85
C ILE A 6 -16.03 14.31 7.32
N GLY A 7 -16.33 15.43 6.66
CA GLY A 7 -16.09 15.57 5.22
C GLY A 7 -14.61 15.36 4.85
N ILE A 8 -13.69 15.96 5.59
CA ILE A 8 -12.25 15.79 5.39
C ILE A 8 -11.81 14.33 5.59
N LEU A 9 -12.37 13.62 6.58
CA LEU A 9 -12.08 12.20 6.80
C LEU A 9 -12.55 11.33 5.62
N ILE A 10 -13.74 11.61 5.09
CA ILE A 10 -14.24 10.93 3.89
C ILE A 10 -13.32 11.20 2.69
N ASP A 11 -12.93 12.45 2.48
CA ASP A 11 -12.02 12.82 1.39
C ASP A 11 -10.65 12.13 1.53
N SER A 12 -10.12 12.04 2.75
CA SER A 12 -8.87 11.32 3.04
C SER A 12 -8.99 9.84 2.69
N LEU A 13 -10.06 9.16 3.13
CA LEU A 13 -10.33 7.76 2.78
C LEU A 13 -10.48 7.56 1.27
N GLN A 14 -11.16 8.47 0.56
CA GLN A 14 -11.28 8.40 -0.90
C GLN A 14 -9.94 8.59 -1.61
N LYS A 15 -9.04 9.44 -1.10
CA LYS A 15 -7.68 9.58 -1.62
C LYS A 15 -6.88 8.30 -1.37
N LYS A 16 -6.93 7.76 -0.16
CA LYS A 16 -6.28 6.49 0.21
C LYS A 16 -6.73 5.35 -0.72
N ASP A 17 -8.03 5.27 -1.00
CA ASP A 17 -8.60 4.30 -1.93
C ASP A 17 -8.02 4.40 -3.36
N LYS A 18 -7.80 5.63 -3.85
CA LYS A 18 -7.18 5.89 -5.16
C LYS A 18 -5.71 5.49 -5.17
N VAL A 19 -4.94 5.89 -4.16
CA VAL A 19 -3.51 5.57 -4.04
C VAL A 19 -3.31 4.06 -3.98
N LEU A 20 -4.11 3.34 -3.19
CA LEU A 20 -4.07 1.86 -3.16
C LEU A 20 -4.42 1.24 -4.52
N SER A 21 -5.34 1.85 -5.26
CA SER A 21 -5.66 1.38 -6.62
C SER A 21 -4.48 1.55 -7.58
N GLN A 22 -3.71 2.64 -7.45
CA GLN A 22 -2.47 2.86 -8.21
C GLN A 22 -1.39 1.85 -7.81
N ILE A 23 -1.20 1.58 -6.51
CA ILE A 23 -0.25 0.56 -6.03
C ILE A 23 -0.61 -0.83 -6.58
N ILE A 24 -1.89 -1.17 -6.68
CA ILE A 24 -2.32 -2.43 -7.33
C ILE A 24 -1.89 -2.47 -8.80
N GLN A 25 -2.00 -1.37 -9.55
CA GLN A 25 -1.59 -1.30 -10.95
C GLN A 25 -0.07 -1.43 -11.09
N ILE A 26 0.68 -0.71 -10.26
CA ILE A 26 2.14 -0.79 -10.17
C ILE A 26 2.59 -2.22 -9.85
N ASN A 27 1.93 -2.90 -8.90
CA ASN A 27 2.23 -4.29 -8.60
C ASN A 27 2.03 -5.23 -9.81
N ARG A 28 1.01 -5.00 -10.63
CA ARG A 28 0.80 -5.78 -11.86
C ARG A 28 1.90 -5.49 -12.88
N LYS A 29 2.24 -4.22 -13.08
CA LYS A 29 3.33 -3.78 -13.96
C LYS A 29 4.68 -4.39 -13.53
N GLN A 30 4.96 -4.44 -12.24
CA GLN A 30 6.16 -5.08 -11.69
C GLN A 30 6.23 -6.56 -12.07
N THR A 31 5.11 -7.30 -11.99
CA THR A 31 5.06 -8.69 -12.44
C THR A 31 5.48 -8.83 -13.90
N ASP A 32 5.02 -7.94 -14.77
CA ASP A 32 5.32 -7.98 -16.21
C ASP A 32 6.78 -7.60 -16.50
N ILE A 33 7.33 -6.62 -15.79
CA ILE A 33 8.75 -6.24 -15.86
C ILE A 33 9.63 -7.43 -15.46
N ILE A 34 9.35 -8.07 -14.31
CA ILE A 34 10.14 -9.21 -13.80
C ILE A 34 10.13 -10.40 -14.77
N LYS A 35 9.04 -10.60 -15.51
CA LYS A 35 8.92 -11.69 -16.50
C LYS A 35 9.62 -11.40 -17.83
N THR A 36 10.07 -10.17 -18.07
CA THR A 36 10.75 -9.81 -19.30
C THR A 36 12.18 -10.37 -19.26
N GLU A 37 12.60 -11.05 -20.33
CA GLU A 37 13.98 -11.54 -20.49
C GLU A 37 14.65 -10.88 -21.71
N PRO A 38 15.73 -10.10 -21.54
CA PRO A 38 16.34 -9.71 -20.26
C PRO A 38 15.47 -8.74 -19.47
N LEU A 39 15.65 -8.70 -18.15
CA LEU A 39 14.96 -7.74 -17.27
C LEU A 39 15.26 -6.31 -17.73
N ASP A 40 14.21 -5.51 -17.91
CA ASP A 40 14.37 -4.07 -18.13
C ASP A 40 14.64 -3.39 -16.78
N GLU A 41 15.92 -3.19 -16.49
CA GLU A 41 16.39 -2.60 -15.22
C GLU A 41 15.91 -1.17 -15.03
N ASP A 42 15.92 -0.35 -16.09
CA ASP A 42 15.47 1.04 -16.03
C ASP A 42 13.95 1.13 -15.80
N ALA A 43 13.18 0.19 -16.36
CA ALA A 43 11.76 0.09 -16.06
C ALA A 43 11.49 -0.37 -14.62
N PHE A 44 12.30 -1.31 -14.11
CA PHE A 44 12.20 -1.78 -12.73
C PHE A 44 12.51 -0.68 -11.72
N ASP A 45 13.60 0.07 -11.92
CA ASP A 45 14.01 1.15 -11.02
C ASP A 45 12.95 2.26 -10.96
N ARG A 46 12.40 2.67 -12.12
CA ARG A 46 11.31 3.65 -12.17
C ARG A 46 10.03 3.16 -11.49
N GLU A 47 9.70 1.87 -11.63
CA GLU A 47 8.53 1.28 -10.97
C GLU A 47 8.69 1.26 -9.45
N ALA A 48 9.89 0.93 -8.96
CA ALA A 48 10.19 0.95 -7.54
C ALA A 48 10.10 2.37 -6.95
N GLU A 49 10.67 3.37 -7.62
CA GLU A 49 10.57 4.79 -7.21
C GLU A 49 9.12 5.29 -7.19
N GLU A 50 8.34 4.95 -8.22
CA GLU A 50 6.91 5.29 -8.29
C GLU A 50 6.13 4.67 -7.12
N LYS A 51 6.41 3.40 -6.79
CA LYS A 51 5.80 2.70 -5.65
C LYS A 51 6.16 3.35 -4.32
N ASP A 52 7.43 3.70 -4.10
CA ASP A 52 7.90 4.33 -2.86
C ASP A 52 7.25 5.72 -2.65
N GLY A 53 7.05 6.48 -3.73
CA GLY A 53 6.30 7.74 -3.69
C GLY A 53 4.85 7.55 -3.24
N LEU A 54 4.14 6.56 -3.79
CA LEU A 54 2.75 6.26 -3.38
C LEU A 54 2.66 5.75 -1.93
N ILE A 55 3.65 4.98 -1.46
CA ILE A 55 3.71 4.55 -0.06
C ILE A 55 3.87 5.77 0.87
N SER A 56 4.75 6.71 0.49
CA SER A 56 4.93 7.95 1.25
C SER A 56 3.64 8.77 1.31
N GLU A 57 2.90 8.85 0.19
CA GLU A 57 1.58 9.50 0.16
C GLU A 57 0.56 8.79 1.06
N LEU A 58 0.56 7.45 1.14
CA LEU A 58 -0.29 6.72 2.08
C LEU A 58 0.02 7.05 3.54
N ASP A 59 1.31 7.10 3.89
CA ASP A 59 1.75 7.42 5.24
C ASP A 59 1.28 8.84 5.64
N GLU A 60 1.44 9.82 4.74
CA GLU A 60 0.95 11.19 4.96
C GLU A 60 -0.58 11.28 5.11
N LEU A 61 -1.33 10.51 4.30
CA LEU A 61 -2.78 10.44 4.37
C LEU A 61 -3.25 9.83 5.71
N ASP A 62 -2.55 8.81 6.19
CA ASP A 62 -2.85 8.15 7.47
C ASP A 62 -2.59 9.07 8.65
N GLU A 63 -1.44 9.73 8.69
CA GLU A 63 -1.18 10.73 9.72
C GLU A 63 -2.18 11.90 9.66
N GLY A 64 -2.54 12.35 8.46
CA GLY A 64 -3.53 13.40 8.25
C GLY A 64 -4.92 12.99 8.73
N PHE A 65 -5.32 11.75 8.46
CA PHE A 65 -6.57 11.18 8.93
C PHE A 65 -6.63 11.15 10.45
N ASP A 66 -5.61 10.62 11.12
CA ASP A 66 -5.57 10.49 12.59
C ASP A 66 -5.67 11.85 13.28
N ARG A 67 -4.95 12.86 12.76
CA ARG A 67 -5.02 14.24 13.27
C ARG A 67 -6.44 14.81 13.17
N VAL A 68 -7.14 14.59 12.06
CA VAL A 68 -8.51 15.10 11.88
C VAL A 68 -9.51 14.30 12.70
N PHE A 69 -9.33 12.99 12.80
CA PHE A 69 -10.22 12.09 13.52
C PHE A 69 -10.26 12.43 15.01
N HIS A 70 -9.13 12.80 15.59
CA HIS A 70 -9.02 13.23 16.99
C HIS A 70 -10.02 14.34 17.38
N TYR A 71 -10.35 15.26 16.45
CA TYR A 71 -11.31 16.34 16.72
C TYR A 71 -12.78 15.91 16.75
N VAL A 72 -13.11 14.75 16.17
CA VAL A 72 -14.48 14.25 16.08
C VAL A 72 -14.71 12.97 16.87
N GLU A 73 -13.65 12.29 17.31
CA GLU A 73 -13.68 11.02 18.03
C GLU A 73 -14.64 11.05 19.23
N LYS A 74 -14.54 12.07 20.10
CA LYS A 74 -15.39 12.18 21.30
C LYS A 74 -16.87 12.33 20.96
N GLU A 75 -17.21 13.12 19.93
CA GLU A 75 -18.59 13.30 19.48
C GLU A 75 -19.13 12.03 18.81
N LEU A 76 -18.29 11.38 18.00
CA LEU A 76 -18.63 10.12 17.34
C LEU A 76 -18.56 8.91 18.27
N SER A 77 -18.23 9.07 19.55
CA SER A 77 -18.19 7.98 20.53
C SER A 77 -19.54 7.75 21.22
N THR A 78 -20.48 8.69 21.11
CA THR A 78 -21.82 8.59 21.71
C THR A 78 -22.87 8.30 20.65
N ASP A 79 -23.94 7.61 21.03
CA ASP A 79 -25.02 7.29 20.08
C ASP A 79 -25.79 8.55 19.66
N GLU A 80 -25.94 9.52 20.56
CA GLU A 80 -26.53 10.83 20.27
C GLU A 80 -25.69 11.65 19.28
N GLY A 81 -24.36 11.65 19.44
CA GLY A 81 -23.46 12.39 18.58
C GLY A 81 -23.29 11.77 17.19
N ARG A 82 -23.52 10.47 17.04
CA ARG A 82 -23.51 9.77 15.74
C ARG A 82 -24.77 10.01 14.91
N LYS A 83 -25.94 10.16 15.54
CA LYS A 83 -27.25 10.27 14.85
C LYS A 83 -27.26 11.27 13.68
N PRO A 84 -26.70 12.49 13.80
CA PRO A 84 -26.71 13.46 12.71
C PRO A 84 -25.82 13.09 11.51
N TYR A 85 -24.88 12.17 11.69
CA TYR A 85 -23.86 11.80 10.70
C TYR A 85 -23.95 10.34 10.28
N ALA A 86 -25.12 9.71 10.47
CA ALA A 86 -25.30 8.27 10.23
C ALA A 86 -24.93 7.87 8.79
N THR A 87 -25.29 8.70 7.81
CA THR A 87 -24.97 8.46 6.39
C THR A 87 -23.46 8.56 6.13
N GLU A 88 -22.81 9.59 6.65
CA GLU A 88 -21.37 9.80 6.52
C GLU A 88 -20.57 8.70 7.20
N ILE A 89 -21.00 8.23 8.38
CA ILE A 89 -20.38 7.10 9.09
C ILE A 89 -20.51 5.81 8.27
N LEU A 90 -21.67 5.55 7.67
CA LEU A 90 -21.86 4.40 6.78
C LEU A 90 -20.93 4.48 5.56
N GLN A 91 -20.78 5.67 4.97
CA GLN A 91 -19.86 5.89 3.86
C GLN A 91 -18.40 5.65 4.27
N MET A 92 -17.95 6.18 5.41
CA MET A 92 -16.60 5.92 5.93
C MET A 92 -16.36 4.43 6.15
N LYS A 93 -17.33 3.70 6.74
CA LYS A 93 -17.24 2.24 6.93
C LYS A 93 -17.08 1.50 5.61
N ALA A 94 -17.86 1.86 4.59
CA ALA A 94 -17.75 1.24 3.27
C ALA A 94 -16.39 1.50 2.61
N LEU A 95 -15.87 2.73 2.72
CA LEU A 95 -14.53 3.07 2.23
C LEU A 95 -13.43 2.29 2.96
N ILE A 96 -13.51 2.18 4.29
CA ILE A 96 -12.55 1.41 5.10
C ILE A 96 -12.56 -0.07 4.71
N SER A 97 -13.74 -0.66 4.45
CA SER A 97 -13.83 -2.03 3.95
C SER A 97 -13.14 -2.18 2.59
N ALA A 98 -13.41 -1.30 1.63
CA ALA A 98 -12.78 -1.33 0.30
C ALA A 98 -11.25 -1.15 0.38
N ILE A 99 -10.76 -0.23 1.23
CA ILE A 99 -9.35 0.00 1.51
C ILE A 99 -8.69 -1.26 2.08
N THR A 100 -9.35 -1.94 3.02
CA THR A 100 -8.86 -3.19 3.62
C THR A 100 -8.73 -4.29 2.56
N GLU A 101 -9.74 -4.46 1.71
CA GLU A 101 -9.71 -5.44 0.61
C GLU A 101 -8.57 -5.17 -0.39
N LYS A 102 -8.35 -3.91 -0.75
CA LYS A 102 -7.22 -3.49 -1.61
C LYS A 102 -5.88 -3.77 -0.96
N SER A 103 -5.75 -3.51 0.35
CA SER A 103 -4.54 -3.80 1.12
C SER A 103 -4.20 -5.29 1.08
N VAL A 104 -5.19 -6.17 1.28
CA VAL A 104 -4.99 -7.63 1.15
C VAL A 104 -4.56 -8.01 -0.27
N THR A 105 -5.17 -7.38 -1.29
CA THR A 105 -4.81 -7.61 -2.70
C THR A 105 -3.37 -7.21 -2.99
N ILE A 106 -2.91 -6.07 -2.48
CA ILE A 106 -1.53 -5.58 -2.59
C ILE A 106 -0.58 -6.56 -1.93
N GLN A 107 -0.85 -6.99 -0.70
CA GLN A 107 -0.01 -7.95 0.03
C GLN A 107 0.18 -9.26 -0.73
N ALA A 108 -0.90 -9.80 -1.29
CA ALA A 108 -0.83 -11.00 -2.12
C ALA A 108 -0.05 -10.76 -3.43
N GLY A 109 -0.16 -9.56 -4.01
CA GLY A 109 0.61 -9.11 -5.17
C GLY A 109 2.12 -9.05 -4.87
N GLU A 110 2.51 -8.33 -3.83
CA GLU A 110 3.89 -8.17 -3.37
C GLU A 110 4.54 -9.52 -3.05
N ALA A 111 3.82 -10.42 -2.37
CA ALA A 111 4.33 -11.76 -2.10
C ALA A 111 4.63 -12.55 -3.38
N ARG A 112 3.78 -12.43 -4.41
CA ARG A 112 4.02 -13.05 -5.73
C ARG A 112 5.18 -12.40 -6.46
N ASN A 113 5.28 -11.08 -6.46
CA ASN A 113 6.37 -10.34 -7.11
C ASN A 113 7.72 -10.62 -6.47
N LYS A 114 7.77 -10.66 -5.13
CA LYS A 114 8.95 -11.06 -4.37
C LYS A 114 9.44 -12.45 -4.79
N LYS A 115 8.53 -13.42 -4.86
CA LYS A 115 8.87 -14.77 -5.30
C LYS A 115 9.37 -14.80 -6.75
N ALA A 116 8.73 -14.08 -7.66
CA ALA A 116 9.16 -14.01 -9.05
C ALA A 116 10.56 -13.41 -9.19
N LEU A 117 10.85 -12.36 -8.40
CA LEU A 117 12.17 -11.73 -8.37
C LEU A 117 13.24 -12.66 -7.75
N GLU A 118 12.89 -13.41 -6.70
CA GLU A 118 13.72 -14.46 -6.11
C GLU A 118 14.11 -15.53 -7.14
N ASP A 119 13.14 -16.02 -7.91
CA ASP A 119 13.33 -17.01 -8.96
C ASP A 119 14.18 -16.46 -10.12
N PHE A 120 13.95 -15.19 -10.51
CA PHE A 120 14.78 -14.49 -11.48
C PHE A 120 16.24 -14.43 -11.04
N PHE A 121 16.52 -13.98 -9.81
CA PHE A 121 17.89 -13.88 -9.31
C PHE A 121 18.57 -15.23 -9.12
N LYS A 122 17.80 -16.28 -8.80
CA LYS A 122 18.35 -17.65 -8.75
C LYS A 122 18.84 -18.07 -10.13
N THR A 123 18.02 -17.86 -11.16
CA THR A 123 18.35 -18.15 -12.56
C THR A 123 19.51 -17.30 -13.05
N GLU A 124 19.50 -16.01 -12.72
CA GLU A 124 20.55 -15.09 -13.13
C GLU A 124 21.86 -15.40 -12.42
N ARG A 125 21.88 -15.77 -11.13
CA ARG A 125 23.12 -16.22 -10.44
C ARG A 125 23.73 -17.46 -11.07
N ASP A 126 22.91 -18.40 -11.54
CA ASP A 126 23.41 -19.55 -12.29
C ASP A 126 24.00 -19.12 -13.66
N ARG A 127 23.47 -18.05 -14.28
CA ARG A 127 24.07 -17.36 -15.43
C ARG A 127 25.32 -16.52 -15.08
N ILE A 128 25.42 -15.93 -13.89
CA ILE A 128 26.61 -15.18 -13.42
C ILE A 128 27.81 -16.11 -13.20
N LYS A 129 27.58 -17.36 -12.74
CA LYS A 129 28.62 -18.41 -12.75
C LYS A 129 29.17 -18.69 -14.15
N THR A 130 28.46 -18.25 -15.20
CA THR A 130 28.88 -18.27 -16.60
C THR A 130 29.29 -16.90 -17.17
N GLY A 131 29.33 -15.82 -16.36
CA GLY A 131 30.08 -14.59 -16.66
C GLY A 131 29.32 -13.26 -16.91
N ARG A 132 28.05 -13.08 -16.50
CA ARG A 132 27.33 -11.78 -16.61
C ARG A 132 27.08 -11.11 -15.25
N VAL A 133 27.08 -9.78 -15.20
CA VAL A 133 26.87 -8.96 -13.99
C VAL A 133 25.40 -8.53 -13.93
N GLY A 134 24.72 -8.73 -12.80
CA GLY A 134 23.33 -8.30 -12.57
C GLY A 134 23.21 -7.04 -11.70
N SER A 135 22.10 -6.31 -11.85
CA SER A 135 21.81 -5.00 -11.24
C SER A 135 21.93 -4.93 -9.72
N LYS A 136 22.47 -3.82 -9.19
CA LYS A 136 22.59 -3.54 -7.73
C LYS A 136 21.25 -3.12 -7.10
N THR A 137 20.37 -2.45 -7.84
CA THR A 137 19.10 -1.92 -7.33
C THR A 137 18.08 -3.04 -7.07
N ALA A 138 17.84 -3.91 -8.05
CA ALA A 138 16.98 -5.07 -7.87
C ALA A 138 17.49 -6.01 -6.77
N LEU A 139 18.82 -6.08 -6.57
CA LEU A 139 19.46 -6.86 -5.49
C LEU A 139 19.25 -6.20 -4.12
N ASN A 140 19.33 -4.86 -4.04
CA ASN A 140 18.99 -4.10 -2.84
C ASN A 140 17.50 -4.20 -2.50
N TYR A 141 16.62 -4.11 -3.50
CA TYR A 141 15.18 -4.29 -3.33
C TYR A 141 14.86 -5.68 -2.79
N TYR A 142 15.46 -6.73 -3.37
CA TYR A 142 15.37 -8.10 -2.85
C TYR A 142 15.84 -8.20 -1.39
N ASN A 143 16.99 -7.61 -1.05
CA ASN A 143 17.52 -7.61 0.32
C ASN A 143 16.60 -6.84 1.30
N ASN A 144 16.04 -5.71 0.88
CA ASN A 144 15.12 -4.89 1.68
C ASN A 144 13.77 -5.60 1.89
N MET A 145 13.22 -6.25 0.85
CA MET A 145 12.02 -7.08 0.95
C MET A 145 12.22 -8.33 1.82
N LYS A 146 13.43 -8.88 1.88
CA LYS A 146 13.75 -10.00 2.76
C LYS A 146 13.73 -9.59 4.24
N ASN A 147 14.08 -8.34 4.54
CA ASN A 147 14.17 -7.82 5.91
C ASN A 147 12.87 -7.16 6.42
N ARG A 148 11.97 -6.72 5.53
CA ARG A 148 10.62 -6.28 5.92
C ARG A 148 9.74 -7.49 6.23
N ASN A 149 9.80 -7.96 7.47
CA ASN A 149 8.68 -8.70 8.06
C ASN A 149 7.49 -7.74 8.10
N HIS A 150 6.48 -8.11 7.32
CA HIS A 150 5.21 -7.44 7.12
C HIS A 150 4.62 -6.92 8.43
N VAL A 151 4.63 -5.60 8.65
CA VAL A 151 3.81 -4.96 9.68
C VAL A 151 2.40 -4.87 9.09
N PRO A 152 1.40 -5.58 9.63
CA PRO A 152 0.03 -5.39 9.18
C PRO A 152 -0.35 -3.93 9.38
N PRO A 153 -1.22 -3.35 8.53
CA PRO A 153 -1.88 -2.10 8.88
C PRO A 153 -2.49 -2.29 10.27
N HIS A 154 -2.05 -1.50 11.24
CA HIS A 154 -2.50 -1.55 12.64
C HIS A 154 -3.93 -0.99 12.78
N PHE A 155 -4.81 -1.33 11.84
CA PHE A 155 -6.24 -1.07 11.93
C PHE A 155 -6.89 -2.39 12.31
N LEU A 156 -7.45 -2.43 13.51
CA LEU A 156 -8.14 -3.56 14.17
C LEU A 156 -7.27 -4.36 15.16
N ASP A 157 -6.95 -3.75 16.30
CA ASP A 157 -7.15 -4.45 17.57
C ASP A 157 -8.03 -3.62 18.50
N SER A 158 -9.33 -3.86 18.39
CA SER A 158 -10.27 -3.58 19.46
C SER A 158 -11.23 -4.76 19.51
N LYS A 159 -10.69 -5.93 19.93
CA LYS A 159 -11.53 -7.03 20.40
C LYS A 159 -11.67 -6.99 21.93
N ASN A 160 -12.92 -6.77 22.32
CA ASN A 160 -13.58 -7.05 23.60
C ASN A 160 -13.29 -6.10 24.76
#